data_AF-A0A2V7YPY3-F1
#
_entry.id   AF-A0A2V7YPY3-F1
#
_cell.length_a   1.000
_cell.length_b   1.000
_cell.length_c   1.000
_cell.angle_alpha   90.00
_cell.angle_beta   90.00
_cell.angle_gamma   90.00
#
_symmetry.space_group_name_H-M   'P 1'
#
loop_
_entity.id
_entity.type
_entity.pdbx_description
1 polymer ?
#
loop_
_entity_poly.entity_id
_entity_poly.type
_entity_poly.pdbx_seq_one_letter_code
_entity_poly.pdbx_strand_id
1 'polypeptide(L)'
;MGGAEHARDEDVALAERLGELIARENWVLLTGGRDAGVMAAAVRGAKRVSGSLTVGILPTESGAHAPGIDIAIYTGLGNARNVINVLSSRVVITCGHLTPGTTSEAAFALKTGRPLILLSPNPEARAFFRDAQIARSPEEAIELVRRIVG
;
A
#
# COMPACT_ATOMS: atom_id res chain seq x y z
N MET A 1 -0.80 0.74 -0.59
CA MET A 1 -1.20 1.23 -1.93
C MET A 1 -0.80 2.69 -2.08
N GLY A 2 -0.33 3.09 -3.25
CA GLY A 2 0.05 4.48 -3.52
C GLY A 2 0.73 4.64 -4.87
N GLY A 3 0.79 5.88 -5.33
CA GLY A 3 1.34 6.24 -6.63
C GLY A 3 2.85 6.00 -6.75
N ALA A 4 3.28 5.62 -7.95
CA ALA A 4 4.68 5.62 -8.36
C ALA A 4 5.11 7.01 -8.87
N GLU A 5 4.25 7.66 -9.67
CA GLU A 5 4.53 8.95 -10.31
C GLU A 5 4.14 10.11 -9.39
N HIS A 6 4.98 11.15 -9.36
CA HIS A 6 4.77 12.40 -8.61
C HIS A 6 4.51 12.21 -7.10
N ALA A 7 5.00 11.11 -6.51
CA ALA A 7 4.97 10.94 -5.06
C ALA A 7 5.80 12.05 -4.40
N ARG A 8 5.18 12.79 -3.49
CA ARG A 8 5.87 13.85 -2.75
C ARG A 8 6.82 13.23 -1.72
N ASP A 9 7.88 13.94 -1.36
CA ASP A 9 8.86 13.45 -0.37
C ASP A 9 8.20 13.07 0.96
N GLU A 10 7.17 13.82 1.38
CA GLU A 10 6.35 13.49 2.55
C GLU A 10 5.65 12.13 2.42
N ASP A 11 5.06 11.84 1.25
CA ASP A 11 4.34 10.59 1.01
C ASP A 11 5.31 9.40 0.99
N VAL A 12 6.52 9.61 0.46
CA VAL A 12 7.63 8.63 0.47
C VAL A 12 8.11 8.34 1.89
N ALA A 13 8.33 9.39 2.70
CA ALA A 13 8.76 9.24 4.09
C ALA A 13 7.71 8.52 4.95
N LEU A 14 6.44 8.87 4.79
CA LEU A 14 5.32 8.19 5.44
C LEU A 14 5.26 6.70 5.05
N ALA A 15 5.41 6.40 3.76
CA ALA A 15 5.37 5.04 3.25
C ALA A 15 6.53 4.18 3.77
N GLU A 16 7.74 4.74 3.80
CA GLU A 16 8.92 4.06 4.34
C GLU A 16 8.76 3.76 5.83
N ARG A 17 8.25 4.71 6.60
CA ARG A 17 7.94 4.48 8.02
C ARG A 17 6.84 3.43 8.19
N LEU A 18 5.77 3.50 7.40
CA LEU A 18 4.66 2.55 7.44
C LEU A 18 5.14 1.12 7.13
N GLY A 19 5.98 0.94 6.12
CA GLY A 19 6.54 -0.35 5.76
C GLY A 19 7.35 -0.97 6.89
N GLU A 20 8.21 -0.18 7.54
CA GLU A 20 8.97 -0.62 8.72
C GLU A 20 8.04 -1.10 9.84
N LEU A 21 7.00 -0.32 10.14
CA LEU A 21 6.07 -0.67 11.20
C LEU A 21 5.24 -1.92 10.89
N ILE A 22 4.76 -2.08 9.65
CA ILE A 22 4.07 -3.31 9.21
C ILE A 22 4.95 -4.54 9.47
N ALA A 23 6.23 -4.46 9.11
CA ALA A 23 7.15 -5.56 9.34
C ALA A 23 7.43 -5.83 10.83
N ARG A 24 7.45 -4.78 11.69
CA ARG A 24 7.60 -4.95 13.15
C ARG A 24 6.43 -5.69 13.80
N GLU A 25 5.24 -5.62 13.20
CA GLU A 25 4.08 -6.43 13.61
C GLU A 25 4.16 -7.90 13.16
N ASN A 26 5.23 -8.29 12.48
CA ASN A 26 5.36 -9.59 11.81
C ASN A 26 4.25 -9.83 10.76
N TRP A 27 3.77 -8.75 10.14
CA TRP A 27 2.81 -8.81 9.05
C TRP A 27 3.51 -8.80 7.69
N VAL A 28 2.83 -9.35 6.67
CA VAL A 28 3.31 -9.34 5.29
C VAL A 28 2.95 -8.01 4.64
N LEU A 29 3.93 -7.34 4.01
CA LEU A 29 3.69 -6.15 3.21
C LEU A 29 3.40 -6.55 1.75
N LEU A 30 2.21 -6.20 1.25
CA LEU A 30 1.85 -6.35 -0.17
C LEU A 30 1.82 -4.99 -0.87
N THR A 31 2.48 -4.87 -2.03
CA THR A 31 2.42 -3.67 -2.90
C THR A 31 2.21 -4.05 -4.37
N GLY A 32 2.05 -3.05 -5.24
CA GLY A 32 2.09 -3.25 -6.70
C GLY A 32 3.49 -3.50 -7.28
N GLY A 33 4.53 -3.64 -6.44
CA GLY A 33 5.85 -4.15 -6.79
C GLY A 33 6.76 -3.25 -7.64
N ARG A 34 6.27 -2.13 -8.18
CA ARG A 34 7.10 -1.20 -8.99
C ARG A 34 8.17 -0.52 -8.14
N ASP A 35 9.36 -0.37 -8.72
CA ASP A 35 10.50 0.35 -8.13
C ASP A 35 10.36 1.88 -8.24
N ALA A 36 9.27 2.42 -7.69
CA ALA A 36 9.04 3.86 -7.72
C ALA A 36 8.08 4.32 -6.60
N GLY A 37 8.28 5.56 -6.17
CA GLY A 37 7.40 6.30 -5.27
C GLY A 37 7.07 5.57 -3.97
N VAL A 38 5.80 5.61 -3.58
CA VAL A 38 5.27 5.08 -2.32
C VAL A 38 5.52 3.58 -2.16
N MET A 39 5.39 2.81 -3.24
CA MET A 39 5.53 1.35 -3.18
C MET A 39 6.96 0.92 -2.85
N ALA A 40 7.95 1.46 -3.57
CA ALA A 40 9.36 1.17 -3.30
C ALA A 40 9.78 1.64 -1.91
N ALA A 41 9.29 2.79 -1.47
CA ALA A 41 9.57 3.32 -0.14
C ALA A 41 9.06 2.39 0.98
N ALA A 42 7.82 1.91 0.88
CA ALA A 42 7.27 0.95 1.83
C ALA A 42 8.10 -0.35 1.87
N VAL A 43 8.55 -0.85 0.73
CA VAL A 43 9.42 -2.04 0.66
C VAL A 43 10.75 -1.79 1.37
N ARG A 44 11.43 -0.67 1.09
CA ARG A 44 12.66 -0.29 1.80
C ARG A 44 12.47 -0.21 3.31
N GLY A 45 11.35 0.38 3.74
CA GLY A 45 10.96 0.47 5.13
C GLY A 45 10.85 -0.89 5.80
N ALA A 46 10.06 -1.79 5.20
CA ALA A 46 9.88 -3.15 5.69
C ALA A 46 11.22 -3.89 5.82
N LYS A 47 12.12 -3.70 4.85
CA LYS A 47 13.44 -4.34 4.82
C LYS A 47 14.44 -3.85 5.87
N ARG A 48 14.10 -2.82 6.65
CA ARG A 48 14.85 -2.46 7.87
C ARG A 48 14.63 -3.46 9.01
N VAL A 49 13.59 -4.30 8.92
CA VAL A 49 13.25 -5.31 9.92
C VAL A 49 13.70 -6.69 9.40
N SER A 50 14.55 -7.35 10.18
CA SER A 50 15.01 -8.71 9.86
C SER A 50 13.85 -9.70 9.83
N GLY A 51 13.83 -10.59 8.84
CA GLY A 51 12.77 -11.57 8.64
C GLY A 51 11.47 -11.00 8.03
N SER A 52 11.45 -9.70 7.66
CA SER A 52 10.30 -9.11 6.97
C SER A 52 9.98 -9.85 5.67
N LEU A 53 8.68 -10.05 5.39
CA LEU A 53 8.18 -10.62 4.14
C LEU A 53 7.43 -9.57 3.32
N THR A 54 7.84 -9.43 2.06
CA THR A 54 7.30 -8.44 1.12
C THR A 54 6.89 -9.13 -0.18
N VAL A 55 5.72 -8.74 -0.68
CA VAL A 55 5.11 -9.30 -1.90
C VAL A 55 4.81 -8.17 -2.88
N GLY A 56 5.23 -8.36 -4.12
CA GLY A 56 4.94 -7.44 -5.22
C GLY A 56 4.02 -8.09 -6.25
N ILE A 57 2.90 -7.44 -6.56
CA ILE A 57 2.01 -7.86 -7.65
C ILE A 57 2.27 -6.98 -8.87
N LEU A 58 3.00 -7.51 -9.83
CA LEU A 58 3.54 -6.77 -10.96
C LEU A 58 2.57 -6.78 -12.14
N PRO A 59 2.44 -5.66 -12.87
CA PRO A 59 1.53 -5.53 -14.01
C PRO A 59 2.03 -6.23 -15.28
N THR A 60 3.31 -6.57 -15.34
CA THR A 60 3.98 -7.18 -16.50
C THR A 60 4.16 -8.69 -16.30
N GLU A 61 4.52 -9.40 -17.37
CA GLU A 61 4.83 -10.84 -17.37
C GLU A 61 6.27 -11.14 -16.91
N SER A 62 7.13 -10.13 -16.95
CA SER A 62 8.52 -10.17 -16.49
C SER A 62 9.05 -8.75 -16.25
N GLY A 63 10.28 -8.62 -15.75
CA GLY A 63 11.00 -7.35 -15.64
C GLY A 63 11.47 -7.02 -14.23
N ALA A 64 11.90 -5.78 -14.04
CA ALA A 64 12.38 -5.29 -12.74
C ALA A 64 11.21 -4.98 -11.78
N HIS A 65 11.49 -5.11 -10.50
CA HIS A 65 10.61 -4.78 -9.39
C HIS A 65 11.44 -4.09 -8.30
N ALA A 66 10.78 -3.47 -7.32
CA ALA A 66 11.45 -2.76 -6.23
C ALA A 66 12.48 -3.66 -5.52
N PRO A 67 13.74 -3.22 -5.33
CA PRO A 67 14.71 -3.96 -4.55
C PRO A 67 14.16 -4.33 -3.18
N GLY A 68 14.30 -5.60 -2.80
CA GLY A 68 13.81 -6.11 -1.54
C GLY A 68 12.36 -6.59 -1.57
N ILE A 69 11.73 -6.81 -2.73
CA ILE A 69 10.57 -7.73 -2.81
C ILE A 69 11.08 -9.16 -2.70
N ASP A 70 10.52 -9.95 -1.79
CA ASP A 70 10.89 -11.37 -1.64
C ASP A 70 10.12 -12.27 -2.61
N ILE A 71 8.84 -11.94 -2.84
CA ILE A 71 7.96 -12.69 -3.74
C ILE A 71 7.41 -11.75 -4.80
N ALA A 72 7.90 -11.89 -6.03
CA ALA A 72 7.40 -11.16 -7.20
C ALA A 72 6.38 -12.02 -7.96
N ILE A 73 5.16 -11.52 -8.10
CA ILE A 73 4.08 -12.15 -8.86
C ILE A 73 3.86 -11.35 -10.14
N TYR A 74 4.36 -11.87 -11.26
CA TYR A 74 4.19 -11.28 -12.59
C TYR A 74 2.85 -11.69 -13.19
N THR A 75 1.94 -10.73 -13.37
CA THR A 75 0.55 -11.06 -13.73
C THR A 75 0.27 -10.92 -15.22
N GLY A 76 0.98 -10.05 -15.95
CA GLY A 76 0.61 -9.64 -17.30
C GLY A 76 -0.74 -8.91 -17.42
N LEU A 77 -1.37 -8.54 -16.29
CA LEU A 77 -2.73 -7.98 -16.27
C LEU A 77 -2.78 -6.45 -16.34
N GLY A 78 -1.66 -5.76 -16.53
CA GLY A 78 -1.63 -4.30 -16.59
C GLY A 78 -2.22 -3.69 -15.31
N ASN A 79 -3.24 -2.84 -15.42
CA ASN A 79 -3.93 -2.26 -14.26
C ASN A 79 -4.99 -3.18 -13.63
N ALA A 80 -5.41 -4.26 -14.29
CA ALA A 80 -6.40 -5.18 -13.73
C ALA A 80 -5.87 -5.94 -12.49
N ARG A 81 -4.55 -6.06 -12.35
CA ARG A 81 -3.88 -6.58 -11.13
C ARG A 81 -4.23 -5.82 -9.85
N ASN A 82 -4.76 -4.59 -9.93
CA ASN A 82 -5.24 -3.84 -8.77
C ASN A 82 -6.29 -4.63 -7.97
N VAL A 83 -7.10 -5.45 -8.65
CA VAL A 83 -8.06 -6.35 -8.01
C VAL A 83 -7.36 -7.41 -7.15
N ILE A 84 -6.25 -7.97 -7.63
CA ILE A 84 -5.45 -8.95 -6.88
C ILE A 84 -4.84 -8.29 -5.65
N ASN A 85 -4.30 -7.08 -5.79
CA ASN A 85 -3.78 -6.30 -4.65
C ASN A 85 -4.79 -6.20 -3.51
N VAL A 86 -6.02 -5.79 -3.84
CA VAL A 86 -7.08 -5.58 -2.85
C VAL A 86 -7.58 -6.90 -2.28
N LEU A 87 -7.88 -7.88 -3.14
CA LEU A 87 -8.48 -9.15 -2.69
C LEU A 87 -7.50 -10.02 -1.89
N SER A 88 -6.20 -9.87 -2.12
CA SER A 88 -5.16 -10.57 -1.36
C SER A 88 -4.77 -9.90 -0.04
N SER A 89 -5.24 -8.66 0.23
CA SER A 89 -4.83 -7.88 1.40
C SER A 89 -5.89 -7.90 2.50
N ARG A 90 -5.58 -8.33 3.74
CA ARG A 90 -6.56 -8.32 4.84
C ARG A 90 -7.07 -6.91 5.17
N VAL A 91 -6.20 -5.91 5.09
CA VAL A 91 -6.51 -4.48 5.20
C VAL A 91 -5.79 -3.75 4.08
N VAL A 92 -6.44 -2.75 3.47
CA VAL A 92 -5.86 -1.89 2.45
C VAL A 92 -5.55 -0.54 3.07
N ILE A 93 -4.28 -0.11 2.96
CA ILE A 93 -3.85 1.24 3.34
C ILE A 93 -3.45 2.00 2.08
N THR A 94 -4.04 3.17 1.85
CA THR A 94 -3.54 4.13 0.86
C THR A 94 -2.66 5.16 1.53
N CYS A 95 -1.50 5.48 0.98
CA CYS A 95 -0.55 6.41 1.59
C CYS A 95 -0.38 7.68 0.75
N GLY A 96 -0.64 8.83 1.36
CA GLY A 96 -0.44 10.14 0.77
C GLY A 96 -1.53 10.52 -0.23
N HIS A 97 -1.12 11.29 -1.24
CA HIS A 97 -2.05 11.76 -2.27
C HIS A 97 -2.56 10.62 -3.14
N LEU A 98 -3.88 10.58 -3.36
CA LEU A 98 -4.47 9.57 -4.22
C LEU A 98 -4.23 9.89 -5.70
N THR A 99 -3.56 8.97 -6.38
CA THR A 99 -3.47 8.94 -7.85
C THR A 99 -4.63 8.13 -8.43
N PRO A 100 -4.97 8.24 -9.73
CA PRO A 100 -6.06 7.46 -10.34
C PRO A 100 -5.96 5.95 -10.09
N GLY A 101 -4.75 5.38 -10.13
CA GLY A 101 -4.53 3.96 -9.81
C GLY A 101 -4.76 3.62 -8.33
N THR A 102 -4.37 4.51 -7.41
CA THR A 102 -4.61 4.32 -5.97
C THR A 102 -6.10 4.51 -5.64
N THR A 103 -6.76 5.47 -6.29
CA THR A 103 -8.21 5.69 -6.19
C THR A 103 -9.00 4.47 -6.67
N SER A 104 -8.57 3.79 -7.75
CA SER A 104 -9.24 2.58 -8.22
C SER A 104 -9.12 1.42 -7.21
N GLU A 105 -7.95 1.26 -6.60
CA GLU A 105 -7.73 0.28 -5.53
C GLU A 105 -8.58 0.60 -4.28
N ALA A 106 -8.62 1.86 -3.85
CA ALA A 106 -9.43 2.31 -2.73
C ALA A 106 -10.94 2.09 -2.96
N ALA A 107 -11.45 2.51 -4.13
CA ALA A 107 -12.85 2.30 -4.48
C ALA A 107 -13.21 0.81 -4.56
N PHE A 108 -12.30 -0.02 -5.07
CA PHE A 108 -12.51 -1.46 -5.15
C PHE A 108 -12.46 -2.13 -3.77
N ALA A 109 -11.62 -1.65 -2.84
CA ALA A 109 -11.61 -2.10 -1.45
C ALA A 109 -12.99 -1.89 -0.80
N LEU A 110 -13.56 -0.68 -0.91
CA LEU A 110 -14.90 -0.41 -0.40
C LEU A 110 -15.96 -1.27 -1.07
N LYS A 111 -15.92 -1.40 -2.41
CA LYS A 111 -16.86 -2.23 -3.17
C LYS A 111 -16.88 -3.69 -2.72
N THR A 112 -15.73 -4.21 -2.30
CA THR A 112 -15.56 -5.62 -1.89
C THR A 112 -15.64 -5.82 -0.38
N GLY A 113 -15.95 -4.77 0.38
CA GLY A 113 -16.01 -4.82 1.84
C GLY A 113 -14.64 -5.02 2.50
N ARG A 114 -13.54 -4.74 1.79
CA ARG A 114 -12.20 -4.81 2.36
C ARG A 114 -11.94 -3.57 3.22
N PRO A 115 -11.49 -3.73 4.49
CA PRO A 115 -11.18 -2.59 5.34
C PRO A 115 -10.18 -1.64 4.67
N LEU A 116 -10.55 -0.36 4.59
CA LEU A 116 -9.77 0.69 3.94
C LEU A 116 -9.36 1.75 4.97
N ILE A 117 -8.06 2.04 5.02
CA ILE A 117 -7.48 3.13 5.81
C ILE A 117 -6.80 4.12 4.85
N LEU A 118 -7.14 5.39 4.97
CA LEU A 118 -6.50 6.48 4.25
C LEU A 118 -5.45 7.12 5.16
N LEU A 119 -4.17 6.93 4.85
CA LEU A 119 -3.05 7.57 5.56
C LEU A 119 -2.72 8.90 4.89
N SER A 120 -2.89 10.00 5.63
CA SER A 120 -2.62 11.37 5.18
C SER A 120 -3.22 11.71 3.79
N PRO A 121 -4.53 11.47 3.57
CA PRO A 121 -5.17 11.79 2.29
C PRO A 121 -5.32 13.30 2.09
N ASN A 122 -5.30 13.73 0.83
CA ASN A 122 -5.73 15.09 0.46
C ASN A 122 -7.24 15.31 0.74
N PRO A 123 -7.69 16.57 0.88
CA PRO A 123 -9.08 16.88 1.21
C PRO A 123 -10.11 16.27 0.25
N GLU A 124 -9.79 16.20 -1.04
CA GLU A 124 -10.66 15.63 -2.06
C GLU A 124 -10.86 14.13 -1.86
N ALA A 125 -9.78 13.38 -1.59
CA ALA A 125 -9.87 11.96 -1.28
C ALA A 125 -10.70 11.71 -0.03
N ARG A 126 -10.51 12.53 1.01
CA ARG A 126 -11.29 12.46 2.25
C ARG A 126 -12.78 12.70 1.99
N ALA A 127 -13.11 13.68 1.15
CA ALA A 127 -14.49 14.00 0.79
C ALA A 127 -15.13 12.94 -0.11
N PHE A 128 -14.34 12.25 -0.92
CA PHE A 128 -14.81 11.17 -1.79
C PHE A 128 -15.05 9.86 -1.01
N PHE A 129 -14.10 9.48 -0.16
CA PHE A 129 -14.11 8.24 0.63
C PHE A 129 -14.56 8.50 2.08
N ARG A 130 -15.73 9.12 2.28
CA ARG A 130 -16.18 9.60 3.60
C ARG A 130 -16.33 8.52 4.67
N ASP A 131 -16.60 7.29 4.25
CA ASP A 131 -16.81 6.15 5.14
C ASP A 131 -15.51 5.38 5.45
N ALA A 132 -14.38 5.78 4.85
CA ALA A 132 -13.09 5.17 5.12
C ALA A 132 -12.48 5.68 6.42
N GLN A 133 -11.77 4.81 7.14
CA GLN A 133 -11.01 5.22 8.31
C GLN A 133 -9.82 6.09 7.88
N ILE A 134 -9.49 7.10 8.68
CA ILE A 134 -8.42 8.04 8.36
C ILE A 134 -7.35 7.94 9.43
N ALA A 135 -6.11 7.72 8.99
CA ALA A 135 -4.92 7.83 9.82
C ALA A 135 -4.15 9.09 9.44
N ARG A 136 -3.59 9.78 10.44
CA ARG A 136 -2.76 10.98 10.29
C ARG A 136 -1.28 10.67 10.41
N SER A 137 -0.93 9.48 10.89
CA SER A 137 0.44 8.97 10.97
C SER A 137 0.50 7.47 10.67
N PRO A 138 1.67 6.95 10.28
CA PRO A 138 1.89 5.51 10.13
C PRO A 138 1.56 4.74 11.41
N GLU A 139 1.89 5.28 12.57
CA GLU A 139 1.58 4.68 13.88
C GLU A 139 0.07 4.54 14.10
N GLU A 140 -0.70 5.60 13.83
CA GLU A 140 -2.17 5.54 13.91
C GLU A 140 -2.73 4.52 12.92
N ALA A 141 -2.17 4.43 11.71
CA ALA A 141 -2.59 3.43 10.73
C ALA A 141 -2.40 2.00 11.27
N ILE A 142 -1.28 1.70 11.93
CA ILE A 142 -1.02 0.40 12.54
C ILE A 142 -2.00 0.11 13.68
N GLU A 143 -2.29 1.09 14.53
CA GLU A 143 -3.29 0.92 15.59
C GLU A 143 -4.67 0.58 15.04
N LEU A 144 -5.10 1.25 13.95
CA LEU A 144 -6.36 0.93 13.28
C LEU A 144 -6.33 -0.48 12.68
N VAL A 145 -5.23 -0.89 12.04
CA VAL A 145 -5.09 -2.26 11.53
C VAL A 145 -5.23 -3.28 12.67
N ARG A 146 -4.56 -3.06 13.81
CA ARG A 146 -4.65 -3.96 14.98
C ARG A 146 -6.09 -4.16 15.45
N ARG A 147 -6.90 -3.09 15.48
CA ARG A 147 -8.34 -3.17 15.85
C ARG A 147 -9.20 -3.93 14.83
N ILE A 148 -8.74 -4.02 13.58
CA ILE A 148 -9.45 -4.73 12.50
C ILE A 148 -9.05 -6.22 12.48
N VAL A 149 -7.78 -6.53 12.76
CA VAL A 149 -7.24 -7.88 12.57
C VAL A 149 -7.18 -8.72 13.85
N GLY A 150 -7.08 -8.07 15.02
CA GLY A 150 -7.16 -8.70 16.35
C GLY A 150 -8.61 -8.89 16.79
#